data_AF-A0A9D5H3M3-F1
#
_entry.id   AF-A0A9D5H3M3-F1
#
_cell.length_a   1.000
_cell.length_b   1.000
_cell.length_c   1.000
_cell.angle_alpha   90.00
_cell.angle_beta   90.00
_cell.angle_gamma   90.00
#
_symmetry.space_group_name_H-M   'P 1'
#
loop_
_entity.id
_entity.type
_entity.pdbx_description
1 polymer ?
#
loop_
_entity_poly.entity_id
_entity_poly.type
_entity_poly.pdbx_seq_one_letter_code
_entity_poly.pdbx_strand_id
1 'polypeptide(L)'
;MEGVDHLEHERKKAQFDVEAMKIVWAGSKHNLEVSDRMARLVASDPVFQKDDRQRIDRKELFNKTLRKAAHAWKRINELHLTEEEASKLKALC
;
A
#
# COMPACT_ATOMS: atom_id res chain seq x y z
N MET A 1 14.97 18.69 -7.96
CA MET A 1 13.99 19.34 -7.07
C MET A 1 13.57 18.25 -6.09
N GLU A 2 14.38 18.06 -5.05
CA GLU A 2 14.42 16.83 -4.25
C GLU A 2 13.49 16.93 -3.04
N GLY A 3 12.43 16.12 -3.00
CA GLY A 3 11.71 15.79 -1.76
C GLY A 3 11.12 16.94 -0.92
N VAL A 4 11.14 18.19 -1.39
CA VAL A 4 10.65 19.35 -0.65
C VAL A 4 9.14 19.24 -0.48
N ASP A 5 8.67 19.22 0.77
CA ASP A 5 7.25 19.20 1.09
C ASP A 5 6.63 20.59 0.84
N HIS A 6 6.22 20.83 -0.40
CA HIS A 6 5.55 22.08 -0.79
C HIS A 6 4.21 22.31 -0.06
N LEU A 7 3.66 21.30 0.62
CA LEU A 7 2.41 21.37 1.37
C LEU A 7 2.62 21.55 2.87
N GLU A 8 3.86 21.74 3.34
CA GLU A 8 4.18 21.92 4.77
C GLU A 8 3.34 23.03 5.42
N HIS A 9 3.17 24.15 4.71
CA HIS A 9 2.39 25.29 5.18
C HIS A 9 0.90 24.96 5.41
N GLU A 10 0.31 24.08 4.59
CA GLU A 10 -1.06 23.61 4.78
C GLU A 10 -1.16 22.61 5.93
N ARG A 11 -0.18 21.71 6.08
CA ARG A 11 -0.15 20.74 7.18
C ARG A 11 -0.07 21.43 8.55
N LYS A 12 0.63 22.57 8.64
CA LYS A 12 0.70 23.39 9.88
C LYS A 12 -0.62 24.06 10.28
N LYS A 13 -1.58 24.21 9.37
CA LYS A 13 -2.90 24.79 9.68
C LYS A 13 -3.85 23.80 10.37
N ALA A 14 -3.49 22.51 10.43
CA ALA A 14 -4.31 21.50 11.08
C ALA A 14 -4.50 21.84 12.57
N GLN A 15 -5.75 21.95 13.00
CA GLN A 15 -6.12 22.22 14.40
C GLN A 15 -6.31 20.94 15.22
N PHE A 16 -5.95 19.78 14.65
CA PHE A 16 -6.03 18.47 15.27
C PHE A 16 -4.74 17.69 15.00
N ASP A 17 -4.44 16.73 15.86
CA ASP A 17 -3.32 15.82 15.66
C ASP A 17 -3.67 14.78 14.58
N VAL A 18 -2.99 14.88 13.45
CA VAL A 18 -3.17 13.97 12.30
C VAL A 18 -2.76 12.54 12.66
N GLU A 19 -1.76 12.33 13.53
CA GLU A 19 -1.33 10.99 13.92
C GLU A 19 -2.39 10.30 14.78
N ALA A 20 -2.98 11.02 15.74
CA ALA A 20 -4.13 10.53 16.48
C ALA A 20 -5.31 10.21 15.55
N MET A 21 -5.56 11.07 14.55
CA MET A 21 -6.63 10.85 13.57
C MET A 21 -6.40 9.60 12.71
N LYS A 22 -5.16 9.28 12.33
CA LYS A 22 -4.84 8.05 11.59
C LYS A 22 -5.22 6.80 12.36
N ILE A 23 -5.03 6.79 13.68
CA ILE A 23 -5.41 5.66 14.54
C ILE A 23 -6.93 5.50 14.56
N VAL A 24 -7.67 6.60 14.70
CA VAL A 24 -9.14 6.62 14.66
C VAL A 24 -9.64 6.10 13.32
N TRP A 25 -9.04 6.56 12.21
CA TRP A 25 -9.37 6.12 10.86
C TRP A 25 -9.12 4.62 10.64
N ALA A 26 -7.98 4.10 11.12
CA ALA A 26 -7.65 2.69 11.01
C ALA A 26 -8.49 1.79 11.95
N GLY A 27 -9.20 2.39 12.90
CA GLY A 27 -10.02 1.72 13.92
C GLY A 27 -9.22 1.18 15.11
N SER A 28 -7.90 1.01 14.99
CA SER A 28 -7.01 0.65 16.09
C SER A 28 -5.55 0.97 15.72
N LYS A 29 -4.68 1.05 16.74
CA LYS A 29 -3.23 1.23 16.53
C LYS A 29 -2.61 0.04 15.80
N HIS A 30 -2.97 -1.18 16.20
CA HIS A 30 -2.53 -2.42 15.55
C HIS A 30 -2.87 -2.45 14.05
N ASN A 31 -4.11 -2.09 13.70
CA ASN A 31 -4.55 -2.06 12.31
C ASN A 31 -3.75 -1.05 11.47
N LEU A 32 -3.44 0.12 12.05
CA LEU A 32 -2.62 1.14 11.40
C LEU A 32 -1.21 0.61 11.12
N GLU A 33 -0.57 -0.02 12.12
CA GLU A 33 0.78 -0.58 12.00
C GLU A 33 0.85 -1.71 10.96
N VAL A 34 -0.08 -2.66 11.00
CA VAL A 34 -0.15 -3.76 10.02
C VAL A 34 -0.40 -3.21 8.61
N SER A 35 -1.33 -2.26 8.47
CA SER A 35 -1.67 -1.67 7.17
C SER A 35 -0.51 -0.84 6.60
N ASP A 36 0.16 -0.02 7.40
CA ASP A 36 1.29 0.81 6.95
C ASP A 36 2.47 -0.05 6.52
N ARG A 37 2.80 -1.10 7.30
CA ARG A 37 3.86 -2.04 6.95
C ARG A 37 3.57 -2.78 5.63
N MET A 38 2.34 -3.26 5.44
CA MET A 38 1.96 -3.92 4.18
C MET A 38 1.94 -2.93 3.00
N ALA A 39 1.50 -1.69 3.21
CA ALA A 39 1.54 -0.65 2.19
C ALA A 39 2.96 -0.32 1.73
N ARG A 40 3.92 -0.19 2.66
CA ARG A 40 5.34 0.00 2.32
C ARG A 40 5.93 -1.20 1.60
N LEU A 41 5.55 -2.41 1.99
CA LEU A 41 5.99 -3.64 1.30
C LEU A 41 5.50 -3.67 -0.15
N VAL A 42 4.24 -3.32 -0.39
CA VAL A 42 3.68 -3.26 -1.75
C VAL A 42 4.29 -2.11 -2.57
N ALA A 43 4.49 -0.94 -1.98
CA ALA A 43 5.04 0.23 -2.66
C ALA A 43 6.53 0.06 -3.05
N SER A 44 7.29 -0.72 -2.27
CA SER A 44 8.71 -0.98 -2.54
C SER A 44 8.95 -2.10 -3.56
N ASP A 45 7.94 -2.91 -3.89
CA ASP A 45 8.06 -4.01 -4.86
C ASP A 45 7.64 -3.55 -6.27
N PRO A 46 8.56 -3.51 -7.25
CA PRO A 46 8.26 -3.09 -8.62
C PRO A 46 7.18 -3.92 -9.31
N VAL A 47 7.01 -5.20 -8.92
CA VAL A 47 5.99 -6.07 -9.51
C VAL A 47 4.58 -5.52 -9.25
N PHE A 48 4.38 -4.80 -8.15
CA PHE A 48 3.07 -4.24 -7.81
C PHE A 48 2.81 -2.85 -8.38
N GLN A 49 3.77 -2.21 -9.05
CA GLN A 49 3.61 -0.87 -9.66
C GLN A 49 2.36 -0.76 -10.56
N LYS A 50 1.61 0.34 -10.46
CA LYS A 50 0.30 0.54 -11.14
C LYS A 50 0.26 1.77 -12.07
N ASP A 51 1.35 2.51 -12.23
CA ASP A 51 1.33 3.84 -12.88
C ASP A 51 0.88 3.78 -14.35
N ASP A 52 1.30 2.77 -15.11
CA ASP A 52 0.94 2.62 -16.53
C ASP A 52 -0.36 1.83 -16.77
N ARG A 53 -1.18 1.61 -15.74
CA ARG A 53 -2.38 0.75 -15.85
C ARG A 53 -3.37 1.22 -16.92
N GLN A 54 -3.48 2.53 -17.16
CA GLN A 54 -4.40 3.09 -18.15
C GLN A 54 -3.87 2.99 -19.60
N ARG A 55 -2.60 2.66 -19.79
CA ARG A 55 -1.92 2.62 -21.10
C ARG A 55 -1.82 1.22 -21.70
N ILE A 56 -2.30 0.21 -21.00
CA ILE A 56 -2.20 -1.21 -21.40
C ILE A 56 -3.53 -1.76 -21.90
N ASP A 57 -3.45 -2.63 -22.90
CA ASP A 57 -4.63 -3.34 -23.42
C ASP A 57 -5.21 -4.31 -22.39
N ARG A 58 -6.50 -4.65 -22.52
CA ARG A 58 -7.23 -5.54 -21.61
C ARG A 58 -6.54 -6.90 -21.44
N LYS A 59 -5.98 -7.48 -22.51
CA LYS A 59 -5.31 -8.79 -22.42
C LYS A 59 -4.01 -8.69 -21.60
N GLU A 60 -3.25 -7.62 -21.80
CA GLU A 60 -2.02 -7.38 -21.04
C GLU A 60 -2.32 -7.06 -19.57
N LEU A 61 -3.36 -6.25 -19.31
CA LEU A 61 -3.84 -5.95 -17.96
C LEU A 61 -4.21 -7.23 -17.21
N PHE A 62 -4.93 -8.15 -17.86
CA PHE A 62 -5.30 -9.43 -17.27
C PHE A 62 -4.05 -10.27 -16.94
N ASN A 63 -3.11 -10.41 -17.87
CA ASN A 63 -1.86 -11.15 -17.64
C ASN A 63 -1.02 -10.55 -16.50
N LYS A 64 -0.90 -9.21 -16.44
CA LYS A 64 -0.23 -8.52 -15.32
C LYS A 64 -0.94 -8.79 -14.00
N THR A 65 -2.27 -8.83 -13.99
CA THR A 65 -3.07 -9.12 -12.79
C THR A 65 -2.79 -10.53 -12.27
N LEU A 66 -2.77 -11.53 -13.16
CA LEU A 66 -2.41 -12.91 -12.80
C LEU A 66 -0.98 -13.01 -12.25
N ARG A 67 -0.02 -12.31 -12.88
CA ARG A 67 1.36 -12.26 -12.41
C ARG A 67 1.48 -11.65 -11.01
N LYS A 68 0.78 -10.54 -10.75
CA LYS A 68 0.73 -9.90 -9.43
C LYS A 68 0.10 -10.83 -8.38
N ALA A 69 -1.00 -11.49 -8.70
CA ALA A 69 -1.65 -12.42 -7.78
C ALA A 69 -0.74 -13.61 -7.42
N ALA A 70 -0.06 -14.21 -8.40
CA ALA A 70 0.90 -15.28 -8.15
C ALA A 70 2.10 -14.80 -7.31
N HIS A 71 2.61 -13.61 -7.58
CA HIS A 71 3.69 -13.00 -6.80
C HIS A 71 3.26 -12.70 -5.36
N ALA A 72 2.05 -12.17 -5.16
CA ALA A 72 1.49 -11.93 -3.83
C ALA A 72 1.43 -13.22 -2.99
N TRP A 73 0.96 -14.33 -3.58
CA TRP A 73 0.97 -15.64 -2.90
C TRP A 73 2.38 -16.12 -2.57
N LYS A 74 3.33 -15.94 -3.48
CA LYS A 74 4.74 -16.25 -3.23
C LYS A 74 5.28 -15.44 -2.04
N ARG A 75 5.02 -14.12 -1.98
CA ARG A 75 5.47 -13.25 -0.88
C ARG A 75 4.83 -13.60 0.46
N ILE A 76 3.55 -14.00 0.46
CA ILE A 76 2.87 -14.48 1.67
C ILE A 76 3.60 -15.70 2.25
N ASN A 77 3.98 -16.65 1.39
CA ASN A 77 4.69 -17.86 1.82
C ASN A 77 6.13 -17.57 2.26
N GLU A 78 6.87 -16.76 1.50
CA GLU A 78 8.28 -16.43 1.79
C GLU A 78 8.46 -15.61 3.08
N LEU A 79 7.53 -14.70 3.36
CA LEU A 79 7.56 -13.85 4.54
C LEU A 79 6.79 -14.43 5.73
N HIS A 80 6.20 -15.62 5.55
CA HIS A 80 5.35 -16.27 6.55
C HIS A 80 4.28 -15.33 7.12
N LEU A 81 3.61 -14.59 6.23
CA LEU A 81 2.62 -13.59 6.64
C LEU A 81 1.42 -14.26 7.32
N THR A 82 0.93 -13.62 8.36
CA THR A 82 -0.31 -14.03 9.02
C THR A 82 -1.51 -13.83 8.09
N GLU A 83 -2.66 -14.42 8.43
CA GLU A 83 -3.90 -14.22 7.66
C GLU A 83 -4.26 -12.74 7.53
N GLU A 84 -4.12 -11.98 8.61
CA GLU A 84 -4.40 -10.54 8.63
C GLU A 84 -3.50 -9.78 7.64
N GLU A 85 -2.20 -10.03 7.71
CA GLU A 85 -1.20 -9.41 6.83
C GLU A 85 -1.41 -9.81 5.37
N ALA A 86 -1.67 -11.09 5.11
CA ALA A 86 -1.95 -11.61 3.78
C ALA A 86 -3.22 -11.01 3.19
N SER A 87 -4.26 -10.81 4.00
CA SER A 87 -5.51 -10.15 3.59
C SER A 87 -5.26 -8.69 3.20
N LYS A 88 -4.50 -7.94 4.02
CA LYS A 88 -4.11 -6.56 3.73
C LYS A 88 -3.23 -6.46 2.48
N LEU A 89 -2.25 -7.34 2.32
CA LEU A 89 -1.37 -7.36 1.15
C LEU A 89 -2.19 -7.57 -0.13
N LYS A 90 -3.08 -8.57 -0.15
CA LYS A 90 -3.93 -8.85 -1.33
C LYS A 90 -4.87 -7.69 -1.69
N ALA A 91 -5.36 -6.95 -0.69
CA ALA A 91 -6.20 -5.77 -0.93
C ALA A 91 -5.42 -4.59 -1.54
N LEU A 92 -4.10 -4.53 -1.35
CA LEU A 92 -3.24 -3.46 -1.84
C LEU A 92 -2.60 -3.75 -3.21
N CYS A 93 -2.38 -5.03 -3.55
CA CYS A 93 -1.83 -5.49 -4.83
C CYS A 93 -2.73 -5.23 -6.05
#